data_AF-A0ABD6E6M6-F1
#
_entry.id   AF-A0ABD6E6M6-F1
#
_cell.length_a   1.000
_cell.length_b   1.000
_cell.length_c   1.000
_cell.angle_alpha   90.00
_cell.angle_beta   90.00
_cell.angle_gamma   90.00
#
_symmetry.space_group_name_H-M   'P 1'
#
loop_
_entity.id
_entity.type
_entity.pdbx_description
1 polymer ?
#
loop_
_entity_poly.entity_id
_entity_poly.type
_entity_poly.pdbx_seq_one_letter_code
_entity_poly.pdbx_strand_id
1 'polypeptide(L)' 'MTQLIWHWTKGNSKFFTQKKDVAEKAIKEGLTVIVKKIKPNIIKY' A
#
# COMPACT_ATOMS: atom_id res chain seq x y z
N MET A 1 -6.10 9.85 -12.63
CA MET A 1 -5.85 10.00 -11.18
C MET A 1 -4.80 8.99 -10.74
N THR A 2 -3.82 9.38 -9.93
CA THR A 2 -2.81 8.45 -9.42
C THR A 2 -3.29 7.84 -8.11
N GLN A 3 -3.33 6.51 -7.99
CA GLN A 3 -3.64 5.83 -6.73
C GLN A 3 -2.34 5.41 -6.04
N LEU A 4 -2.26 5.65 -4.73
CA LEU A 4 -1.15 5.19 -3.90
C LEU A 4 -1.62 3.95 -3.13
N ILE A 5 -0.95 2.82 -3.33
CA ILE A 5 -1.19 1.60 -2.56
C ILE A 5 0.03 1.36 -1.69
N TRP A 6 -0.20 1.31 -0.38
CA TRP A 6 0.76 0.85 0.61
C TRP A 6 0.64 -0.66 0.75
N HIS A 7 1.77 -1.35 0.86
CA HIS A 7 1.79 -2.77 1.14
C HIS A 7 2.93 -3.14 2.09
N TRP A 8 2.69 -4.15 2.92
CA TRP A 8 3.70 -4.69 3.82
C TRP A 8 3.43 -6.15 4.11
N THR A 9 4.41 -6.81 4.70
CA THR A 9 4.35 -8.21 5.09
C THR A 9 4.47 -8.33 6.60
N LYS A 10 3.61 -9.14 7.22
CA LYS A 10 3.70 -9.51 8.62
C LYS A 10 3.69 -11.04 8.68
N GLY A 11 4.87 -11.64 8.82
CA GLY A 11 5.05 -13.09 8.68
C GLY A 11 4.67 -13.57 7.27
N ASN A 12 3.75 -14.54 7.19
CA ASN A 12 3.29 -15.11 5.93
C ASN A 12 2.12 -14.33 5.27
N SER A 13 1.65 -13.25 5.92
CA SER A 13 0.51 -12.46 5.46
C SER A 13 0.96 -11.18 4.76
N LYS A 14 0.37 -10.90 3.60
CA LYS A 14 0.58 -9.66 2.84
C LYS A 14 -0.61 -8.73 3.05
N PHE A 15 -0.35 -7.49 3.44
CA PHE A 15 -1.37 -6.46 3.66
C PHE A 15 -1.24 -5.38 2.59
N PHE A 16 -2.39 -4.91 2.09
CA PHE A 16 -2.48 -3.84 1.10
C PHE A 16 -3.52 -2.82 1.56
N THR A 17 -3.20 -1.54 1.52
CA THR A 17 -4.13 -0.47 1.87
C THR A 17 -3.88 0.78 1.03
N GLN A 18 -4.93 1.56 0.80
CA GLN A 18 -4.82 2.91 0.23
C GLN A 18 -4.87 3.99 1.32
N LYS A 19 -5.28 3.62 2.54
CA LYS A 19 -5.43 4.56 3.66
C LYS A 19 -4.07 4.82 4.30
N LYS A 20 -3.66 6.10 4.28
CA LYS A 20 -2.38 6.54 4.86
C LYS A 20 -2.30 6.26 6.37
N ASP A 21 -3.40 6.45 7.11
CA ASP A 21 -3.42 6.27 8.57
C ASP A 21 -3.08 4.81 8.97
N VAL A 22 -3.53 3.85 8.17
CA VAL A 22 -3.25 2.42 8.43
C VAL A 22 -1.79 2.11 8.12
N ALA A 23 -1.23 2.71 7.06
CA ALA A 23 0.18 2.58 6.73
C ALA A 23 1.09 3.21 7.80
N GLU A 24 0.72 4.38 8.34
CA GLU A 24 1.47 5.04 9.42
C GLU A 24 1.46 4.22 10.71
N LYS A 25 0.32 3.58 11.06
CA LYS A 25 0.28 2.64 12.18
C LYS A 25 1.22 1.47 11.99
N ALA A 26 1.25 0.87 10.80
CA ALA A 26 2.16 -0.23 10.48
C ALA A 26 3.65 0.20 10.57
N ILE A 27 3.99 1.41 10.15
CA ILE A 27 5.34 1.99 10.33
C ILE A 27 5.67 2.15 11.82
N LYS A 28 4.74 2.66 12.64
CA LYS A 28 4.92 2.78 14.10
C LYS A 28 5.09 1.42 14.79
N GLU A 29 4.46 0.38 14.27
CA GLU A 29 4.66 -1.01 14.72
C GLU A 29 6.02 -1.60 14.29
N GLY A 30 6.83 -0.86 13.53
CA GLY A 30 8.14 -1.31 13.04
C GLY A 30 8.07 -2.22 11.81
N LEU A 31 6.93 -2.27 11.12
CA LEU A 31 6.76 -3.08 9.91
C LEU A 31 7.35 -2.37 8.69
N THR A 32 7.97 -3.14 7.80
CA THR A 32 8.48 -2.62 6.53
C THR A 32 7.33 -2.35 5.56
N VAL A 33 6.93 -1.09 5.47
CA VAL A 33 5.88 -0.62 4.56
C VAL A 33 6.46 -0.06 3.26
N ILE A 34 5.98 -0.57 2.13
CA ILE A 34 6.36 -0.15 0.78
C ILE A 34 5.19 0.59 0.14
N VAL A 35 5.46 1.72 -0.50
CA VAL A 35 4.45 2.45 -1.28
C VAL A 35 4.61 2.19 -2.77
N LYS A 36 3.52 1.85 -3.43
CA LYS A 36 3.45 1.69 -4.88
C LYS A 36 2.51 2.72 -5.47
N LYS A 37 3.04 3.53 -6.39
CA LYS A 37 2.27 4.49 -7.17
C LYS A 37 1.68 3.78 -8.38
N ILE A 38 0.36 3.62 -8.40
CA ILE A 38 -0.36 2.99 -9.50
C ILE A 38 -0.97 4.09 -10.36
N LYS A 39 -0.54 4.17 -11.61
CA LYS A 39 -1.28 4.88 -12.64
C LYS A 39 -2.33 3.88 -13.15
N PRO A 40 -3.64 4.16 -13.00
CA PRO A 40 -4.65 3.35 -13.66
C PRO A 40 -4.40 3.50 -15.15
N ASN A 41 -3.79 2.48 -15.76
CA ASN A 41 -3.71 2.40 -17.20
C ASN A 41 -5.10 1.94 -17.61
N ILE A 42 -6.00 2.92 -17.79
CA ILE A 42 -7.34 2.67 -18.30
C ILE A 42 -7.12 2.23 -19.75
N ILE A 43 -6.99 0.92 -19.95
CA ILE A 43 -7.13 0.31 -21.27
C ILE A 43 -8.62 0.48 -21.58
N LYS A 44 -8.95 1.55 -22.32
CA LYS A 44 -10.28 1.70 -22.92
C LYS A 44 -10.42 0.57 -23.95
N TYR A 45 -11.33 -0.36 -23.69
CA TYR A 45 -11.88 -1.27 -24.72
C TYR A 45 -12.94 -0.52 -25.52
#